data_AF-A0A352JVR1-F1
#
_entry.id   AF-A0A352JVR1-F1
#
_cell.length_a   1.000
_cell.length_b   1.000
_cell.length_c   1.000
_cell.angle_alpha   90.00
_cell.angle_beta   90.00
_cell.angle_gamma   90.00
#
_symmetry.space_group_name_H-M   'P 1'
#
loop_
_entity.id
_entity.type
_entity.pdbx_description
1 polymer ?
#
loop_
_entity_poly.entity_id
_entity_poly.type
_entity_poly.pdbx_seq_one_letter_code
_entity_poly.pdbx_strand_id
1 'polypeptide(L)'
;MKKYKYYDIILGLFVAVLLISNVASSKILKLGPFTFDGGTILFPVSYIFGDILTEVYGYRNSRRVIWTGFFAALLMSLTFIAVGKLPPASGWENQDAYEKILGLTPRIVIASLVAYFAGEFSNSYTLAKMKILTKGKWLWSRTISSTIIGEGVDTLLFVTIAFYGVLPN
;
A
#
# COMPACT_ATOMS: atom_id res chain seq x y z
N MET A 1 -4.37 30.38 7.37
CA MET A 1 -4.13 28.93 7.18
C MET A 1 -5.47 28.27 6.91
N LYS A 2 -5.70 27.66 5.74
CA LYS A 2 -6.98 26.95 5.47
C LYS A 2 -7.09 25.78 6.44
N LYS A 3 -8.04 25.85 7.39
CA LYS A 3 -8.35 24.75 8.31
C LYS A 3 -9.17 23.72 7.54
N TYR A 4 -8.54 22.64 7.18
CA TYR A 4 -9.17 21.51 6.52
C TYR A 4 -9.96 20.69 7.55
N LYS A 5 -11.30 20.80 7.54
CA LYS A 5 -12.19 20.30 8.59
C LYS A 5 -12.19 18.76 8.76
N TYR A 6 -11.86 18.01 7.71
CA TYR A 6 -11.93 16.54 7.70
C TYR A 6 -10.59 15.85 7.38
N TYR A 7 -9.49 16.60 7.29
CA TYR A 7 -8.20 16.04 6.89
C TYR A 7 -7.72 14.96 7.86
N ASP A 8 -7.81 15.21 9.17
CA ASP A 8 -7.32 14.28 10.19
C ASP A 8 -8.18 13.00 10.25
N ILE A 9 -9.49 13.12 10.01
CA ILE A 9 -10.40 11.97 9.95
C ILE A 9 -10.09 11.10 8.74
N ILE A 10 -9.91 11.73 7.57
CA ILE A 10 -9.57 11.02 6.33
C ILE A 10 -8.19 10.38 6.43
N LEU A 11 -7.22 11.06 7.05
CA LEU A 11 -5.92 10.50 7.37
C LEU A 11 -6.07 9.25 8.25
N GLY A 12 -6.81 9.35 9.36
CA GLY A 12 -7.02 8.22 10.27
C GLY A 12 -7.68 7.03 9.60
N LEU A 13 -8.72 7.27 8.78
CA LEU A 13 -9.40 6.23 8.02
C LEU A 13 -8.49 5.60 6.96
N PHE A 14 -7.72 6.40 6.23
CA PHE A 14 -6.76 5.89 5.25
C PHE A 14 -5.71 5.00 5.91
N VAL A 15 -5.12 5.44 7.03
CA VAL A 15 -4.14 4.65 7.77
C VAL A 15 -4.77 3.36 8.30
N ALA A 16 -5.98 3.41 8.84
CA ALA A 16 -6.69 2.22 9.30
C ALA A 16 -6.93 1.22 8.16
N VAL A 17 -7.43 1.69 7.01
CA VAL A 17 -7.64 0.87 5.82
C VAL A 17 -6.32 0.24 5.37
N LEU A 18 -5.23 1.02 5.30
CA LEU A 18 -3.91 0.53 4.91
C LEU A 18 -3.41 -0.59 5.84
N LEU A 19 -3.52 -0.42 7.17
CA LEU A 19 -3.09 -1.42 8.14
C LEU A 19 -3.95 -2.69 8.07
N ILE A 20 -5.28 -2.55 7.96
CA ILE A 20 -6.19 -3.68 7.82
C ILE A 20 -5.90 -4.44 6.52
N SER A 21 -5.69 -3.74 5.40
CA SER A 21 -5.30 -4.34 4.13
C SER A 21 -4.01 -5.16 4.27
N ASN A 22 -2.96 -4.60 4.89
CA ASN A 22 -1.68 -5.31 5.06
C ASN A 22 -1.84 -6.63 5.85
N VAL A 23 -2.66 -6.62 6.91
CA VAL A 23 -2.91 -7.84 7.70
C VAL A 23 -3.81 -8.81 6.95
N ALA A 24 -4.83 -8.32 6.25
CA ALA A 24 -5.75 -9.14 5.45
C ALA A 24 -5.04 -9.81 4.25
N SER A 25 -4.02 -9.16 3.68
CA SER A 25 -3.18 -9.72 2.61
C SER A 25 -2.39 -10.96 3.04
N SER A 26 -2.30 -11.27 4.34
CA SER A 26 -1.72 -12.54 4.82
C SER A 26 -2.53 -13.76 4.40
N LYS A 27 -3.83 -13.58 4.09
CA LYS A 27 -4.72 -14.65 3.65
C LYS A 27 -5.03 -14.51 2.16
N ILE A 28 -4.75 -15.57 1.41
CA ILE A 28 -5.16 -15.70 0.01
C ILE A 28 -6.61 -16.21 -0.05
N LEU A 29 -7.43 -15.53 -0.83
CA LEU A 29 -8.83 -15.85 -1.07
C LEU A 29 -8.99 -16.39 -2.50
N LYS A 30 -9.97 -17.28 -2.66
CA LYS A 30 -10.36 -17.81 -3.96
C LYS A 30 -11.85 -17.52 -4.17
N LEU A 31 -12.16 -16.77 -5.23
CA LEU A 31 -13.53 -16.46 -5.65
C LEU A 31 -13.72 -17.03 -7.07
N GLY A 32 -14.18 -18.27 -7.14
CA GLY A 32 -14.32 -18.99 -8.42
C GLY A 32 -12.96 -19.19 -9.12
N PRO A 33 -12.77 -18.70 -10.36
CA PRO A 33 -11.50 -18.81 -11.08
C PRO A 33 -10.44 -17.80 -10.62
N PHE A 34 -10.81 -16.78 -9.83
CA PHE A 34 -9.90 -15.73 -9.39
C PHE A 34 -9.29 -16.04 -8.02
N THR A 35 -7.97 -15.89 -7.92
CA THR A 35 -7.22 -16.00 -6.66
C THR A 35 -6.58 -14.65 -6.38
N PHE A 36 -6.84 -14.08 -5.20
CA PHE A 36 -6.36 -12.75 -4.82
C PHE A 36 -6.13 -12.67 -3.30
N ASP A 37 -5.35 -11.71 -2.84
CA ASP A 37 -5.09 -11.53 -1.42
C ASP A 37 -6.24 -10.80 -0.71
N GLY A 38 -6.45 -11.08 0.56
CA GLY A 38 -7.55 -10.48 1.34
C GLY A 38 -7.49 -8.96 1.42
N GLY A 39 -6.31 -8.35 1.27
CA GLY A 39 -6.14 -6.90 1.26
C GLY A 39 -6.73 -6.25 0.02
N THR A 40 -6.74 -6.94 -1.13
CA THR A 40 -7.35 -6.47 -2.40
C THR A 40 -8.83 -6.07 -2.23
N ILE A 41 -9.56 -6.62 -1.26
CA ILE A 41 -10.95 -6.22 -0.96
C ILE A 41 -11.04 -4.73 -0.57
N LEU A 42 -10.05 -4.24 0.17
CA LEU A 42 -10.00 -2.87 0.68
C LEU A 42 -9.22 -1.92 -0.24
N PHE A 43 -8.55 -2.42 -1.28
CA PHE A 43 -7.84 -1.59 -2.26
C PHE A 43 -8.75 -0.54 -2.93
N PRO A 44 -9.98 -0.85 -3.39
CA PRO A 44 -10.87 0.18 -3.95
C PRO A 44 -11.15 1.33 -2.98
N VAL A 45 -11.25 1.02 -1.69
CA VAL A 45 -11.48 2.03 -0.64
C VAL A 45 -10.24 2.89 -0.42
N SER A 46 -9.04 2.30 -0.43
CA SER A 46 -7.79 3.07 -0.30
C SER A 46 -7.57 4.01 -1.49
N TYR A 47 -7.95 3.61 -2.72
CA TYR A 47 -7.92 4.49 -3.89
C TYR A 47 -8.86 5.68 -3.76
N ILE A 48 -10.11 5.47 -3.33
CA ILE A 48 -11.05 6.57 -3.09
C ILE A 48 -10.48 7.58 -2.10
N PHE A 49 -9.83 7.11 -1.03
CA PHE A 49 -9.14 8.00 -0.10
C PHE A 49 -7.97 8.74 -0.75
N GLY A 50 -7.15 8.06 -1.57
CA GLY A 50 -6.05 8.67 -2.31
C GLY A 50 -6.50 9.78 -3.26
N ASP A 51 -7.60 9.58 -3.97
CA ASP A 51 -8.20 10.55 -4.87
C ASP A 51 -8.72 11.78 -4.10
N ILE A 52 -9.50 11.56 -3.04
CA ILE A 52 -10.01 12.63 -2.18
C ILE A 52 -8.84 13.43 -1.56
N LEU A 53 -7.80 12.75 -1.10
CA LEU A 53 -6.62 13.37 -0.51
C LEU A 53 -5.90 14.28 -1.49
N THR A 54 -5.73 13.81 -2.72
CA THR A 54 -5.00 14.53 -3.75
C THR A 54 -5.80 15.70 -4.31
N GLU A 55 -7.11 15.53 -4.49
CA GLU A 55 -7.99 16.54 -5.09
C GLU A 55 -8.40 17.64 -4.10
N VAL A 56 -8.78 17.29 -2.86
CA VAL A 56 -9.30 18.26 -1.88
C VAL A 56 -8.18 18.93 -1.08
N TYR A 57 -7.17 18.16 -0.68
CA TYR A 57 -6.11 18.62 0.22
C TYR A 57 -4.80 18.93 -0.49
N GLY A 58 -4.69 18.53 -1.77
CA GLY A 58 -3.54 18.80 -2.61
C GLY A 58 -2.36 17.85 -2.38
N TYR A 59 -1.49 17.79 -3.38
CA TYR A 59 -0.36 16.86 -3.47
C TYR A 59 0.54 16.83 -2.22
N ARG A 60 0.85 18.00 -1.64
CA ARG A 60 1.73 18.09 -0.46
C ARG A 60 1.13 17.42 0.78
N ASN A 61 -0.18 17.54 0.97
CA ASN A 61 -0.88 16.97 2.12
C ASN A 61 -1.17 15.48 1.90
N SER A 62 -1.47 15.07 0.66
CA SER A 62 -1.62 13.66 0.28
C SER A 62 -0.35 12.86 0.59
N ARG A 63 0.84 13.35 0.18
CA ARG A 63 2.11 12.71 0.54
C ARG A 63 2.30 12.54 2.05
N ARG A 64 1.94 13.54 2.87
CA ARG A 64 2.05 13.41 4.33
C ARG A 64 1.21 12.25 4.87
N VAL A 65 -0.01 12.07 4.35
CA VAL A 65 -0.88 10.96 4.76
C VAL A 65 -0.27 9.62 4.36
N ILE A 66 0.24 9.52 3.13
CA ILE A 66 0.87 8.30 2.62
C ILE A 66 2.10 7.93 3.46
N TRP A 67 3.01 8.88 3.72
CA TRP A 67 4.19 8.65 4.57
C TRP A 67 3.82 8.28 6.01
N THR A 68 2.76 8.89 6.56
CA THR A 68 2.26 8.54 7.90
C THR A 68 1.72 7.11 7.92
N GLY A 69 0.97 6.71 6.89
CA GLY A 69 0.49 5.33 6.73
C GLY A 69 1.61 4.32 6.60
N PHE A 70 2.63 4.61 5.79
CA PHE A 70 3.80 3.74 5.67
C PHE A 70 4.59 3.61 6.96
N PHE A 71 4.78 4.72 7.69
CA PHE A 71 5.45 4.67 8.99
C PHE A 71 4.63 3.85 10.00
N ALA A 72 3.30 4.00 10.01
CA ALA A 72 2.42 3.19 10.83
C ALA A 72 2.49 1.70 10.45
N ALA A 73 2.55 1.38 9.15
CA ALA A 73 2.70 0.00 8.67
C ALA A 73 4.06 -0.61 9.06
N LEU A 74 5.14 0.18 8.99
CA LEU A 74 6.46 -0.22 9.47
C LEU A 74 6.45 -0.47 10.98
N LEU A 75 5.86 0.44 11.77
CA LEU A 75 5.73 0.26 13.22
C LEU A 75 4.94 -1.00 13.57
N MET A 76 3.82 -1.23 12.88
CA MET A 76 3.01 -2.45 13.01
C MET A 76 3.86 -3.70 12.71
N SER A 77 4.57 -3.70 11.59
CA SER A 77 5.44 -4.81 11.18
C SER A 77 6.53 -5.11 12.22
N LEU A 78 7.24 -4.07 12.69
CA LEU A 78 8.28 -4.23 13.72
C LEU A 78 7.71 -4.75 15.02
N THR A 79 6.50 -4.31 15.39
CA THR A 79 5.79 -4.78 16.58
C THR A 79 5.46 -6.27 16.46
N PHE A 80 4.93 -6.72 15.32
CA PHE A 80 4.61 -8.14 15.12
C PHE A 80 5.87 -9.03 15.09
N ILE A 81 6.99 -8.56 14.53
CA ILE A 81 8.26 -9.27 14.61
C ILE A 81 8.73 -9.39 16.06
N ALA A 82 8.70 -8.28 16.80
CA ALA A 82 9.17 -8.24 18.18
C ALA A 82 8.32 -9.17 19.07
N VAL A 83 7.00 -9.07 18.98
CA VAL A 83 6.07 -9.93 19.75
C VAL A 83 6.21 -11.40 19.35
N GLY A 84 6.34 -11.70 18.06
CA GLY A 84 6.52 -13.07 17.59
C GLY A 84 7.82 -13.73 18.06
N LYS A 85 8.90 -12.95 18.25
CA LYS A 85 10.20 -13.47 18.73
C LYS A 85 10.33 -13.60 20.24
N LEU A 86 9.44 -12.98 21.01
CA LEU A 86 9.47 -13.06 22.47
C LEU A 86 8.93 -14.42 22.94
N PRO A 87 9.45 -14.96 24.06
CA PRO A 87 8.99 -16.24 24.57
C PRO A 87 7.51 -16.16 24.95
N PRO A 88 6.70 -17.15 24.55
CA PRO A 88 5.27 -17.17 24.87
C PRO A 88 5.06 -17.32 26.39
N ALA A 89 4.02 -16.68 26.91
CA ALA A 89 3.62 -16.83 28.30
C ALA A 89 3.16 -18.27 28.59
N SER A 90 3.28 -18.71 29.84
CA SER A 90 2.75 -20.02 30.28
C SER A 90 1.24 -20.09 30.00
N GLY A 91 0.82 -20.99 29.10
CA GLY A 91 -0.57 -21.14 28.65
C GLY A 91 -0.87 -20.58 27.26
N TRP A 92 0.09 -19.96 26.58
CA TRP A 92 -0.07 -19.55 25.18
C TRP A 92 0.26 -20.71 24.22
N GLU A 93 -0.77 -21.21 23.53
CA GLU A 93 -0.65 -22.38 22.64
C GLU A 93 -0.60 -22.02 21.15
N ASN A 94 -0.91 -20.77 20.78
CA ASN A 94 -1.13 -20.34 19.39
C ASN A 94 0.12 -19.71 18.74
N GLN A 95 1.32 -20.04 19.21
CA GLN A 95 2.56 -19.45 18.69
C GLN A 95 2.76 -19.73 17.20
N ASP A 96 2.57 -20.98 16.77
CA ASP A 96 2.69 -21.37 15.36
C ASP A 96 1.67 -20.65 14.47
N ALA A 97 0.44 -20.45 14.96
CA ALA A 97 -0.60 -19.75 14.22
C ALA A 97 -0.28 -18.25 14.10
N TYR A 98 0.25 -17.65 15.17
CA TYR A 98 0.72 -16.28 15.19
C TYR A 98 1.81 -16.04 14.13
N GLU A 99 2.83 -16.89 14.10
CA GLU A 99 3.94 -16.78 13.14
C GLU A 99 3.48 -17.01 11.69
N LYS A 100 2.55 -17.95 11.45
CA LYS A 100 2.01 -18.20 10.11
C LYS A 100 1.22 -17.02 9.54
N ILE A 101 0.42 -16.34 10.39
CA ILE A 101 -0.44 -15.23 9.95
C ILE A 101 0.33 -13.92 9.92
N LEU A 102 0.99 -13.57 11.03
CA LEU A 102 1.62 -12.26 11.23
C LEU A 102 3.09 -12.22 10.83
N GLY A 103 3.76 -13.38 10.71
CA GLY A 103 5.13 -13.46 10.22
C GLY A 103 5.29 -13.09 8.74
N LEU A 104 4.20 -13.13 7.96
CA LEU A 104 4.18 -12.64 6.57
C LEU A 104 4.02 -11.12 6.48
N THR A 105 3.48 -10.46 7.52
CA THR A 105 3.22 -9.01 7.50
C THR A 105 4.45 -8.15 7.18
N PRO A 106 5.66 -8.42 7.70
CA PRO A 106 6.85 -7.65 7.34
C PRO A 106 7.18 -7.70 5.86
N ARG A 107 7.00 -8.88 5.25
CA ARG A 107 7.23 -9.05 3.81
C ARG A 107 6.23 -8.22 3.01
N ILE A 108 4.95 -8.22 3.40
CA ILE A 108 3.90 -7.42 2.76
C ILE A 108 4.21 -5.92 2.87
N VAL A 109 4.60 -5.45 4.06
CA VAL A 109 4.95 -4.04 4.28
C VAL A 109 6.18 -3.63 3.45
N ILE A 110 7.22 -4.47 3.37
CA ILE A 110 8.39 -4.22 2.52
C ILE A 110 7.99 -4.20 1.04
N ALA A 111 7.14 -5.14 0.60
CA ALA A 111 6.63 -5.15 -0.76
C ALA A 111 5.88 -3.86 -1.10
N SER A 112 4.98 -3.39 -0.21
CA SER A 112 4.25 -2.13 -0.39
C SER A 112 5.16 -0.91 -0.46
N LEU A 113 6.21 -0.86 0.38
CA LEU A 113 7.18 0.23 0.33
C LEU A 113 7.93 0.25 -1.01
N VAL A 114 8.51 -0.88 -1.42
CA VAL A 114 9.30 -0.98 -2.66
C VAL A 114 8.44 -0.69 -3.89
N ALA A 115 7.24 -1.28 -3.94
CA ALA A 115 6.25 -1.05 -4.98
C ALA A 115 5.90 0.43 -5.11
N TYR A 116 5.56 1.07 -3.99
CA TYR A 116 5.17 2.47 -3.96
C TYR A 116 6.30 3.40 -4.43
N PHE A 117 7.53 3.19 -3.95
CA PHE A 117 8.68 3.99 -4.40
C PHE A 117 8.94 3.84 -5.90
N ALA A 118 8.93 2.61 -6.40
CA ALA A 118 9.15 2.34 -7.81
C ALA A 118 8.01 2.86 -8.70
N GLY A 119 6.76 2.73 -8.23
CA GLY A 119 5.56 3.26 -8.88
C GLY A 119 5.55 4.78 -8.92
N GLU A 120 5.77 5.46 -7.79
CA GLU A 120 5.81 6.93 -7.73
C GLU A 120 6.97 7.50 -8.56
N PHE A 121 8.14 6.84 -8.54
CA PHE A 121 9.28 7.22 -9.36
C PHE A 121 8.97 7.07 -10.86
N SER A 122 8.40 5.93 -11.26
CA SER A 122 8.02 5.65 -12.66
C SER A 122 6.93 6.59 -13.16
N ASN A 123 5.93 6.89 -12.32
CA ASN A 123 4.88 7.87 -12.60
C ASN A 123 5.50 9.27 -12.84
N SER A 124 6.27 9.76 -11.87
CA SER A 124 6.86 11.10 -11.91
C SER A 124 7.83 11.26 -13.09
N TYR A 125 8.66 10.24 -13.35
CA TYR A 125 9.57 10.22 -14.48
C TYR A 125 8.83 10.24 -15.83
N THR A 126 7.78 9.43 -15.97
CA THR A 126 6.94 9.39 -17.17
C THR A 126 6.28 10.74 -17.41
N LEU A 127 5.73 11.36 -16.37
CA LEU A 127 5.07 12.66 -16.45
C LEU A 127 6.07 13.76 -16.87
N ALA A 128 7.28 13.76 -16.32
CA ALA A 128 8.33 14.70 -16.68
C ALA A 128 8.80 14.51 -18.14
N LYS A 129 9.08 13.28 -18.55
CA LYS A 129 9.53 12.94 -19.91
C LYS A 129 8.46 13.29 -20.94
N MET A 130 7.21 12.96 -20.67
CA MET A 130 6.11 13.29 -21.58
C MET A 130 5.84 14.80 -21.65
N LYS A 131 6.03 15.55 -20.57
CA LYS A 131 5.92 17.03 -20.60
C LYS A 131 6.92 17.66 -21.57
N ILE A 132 8.14 17.12 -21.64
CA ILE A 132 9.18 17.55 -22.59
C ILE A 132 8.77 17.16 -24.02
N LEU A 133 8.35 15.90 -24.23
CA LEU A 133 7.94 15.38 -25.54
C LEU A 133 6.73 16.12 -26.13
N THR A 134 5.72 16.44 -25.31
CA THR A 134 4.52 17.14 -25.78
C THR A 134 4.66 18.66 -25.79
N LYS A 135 5.85 19.21 -25.48
CA LYS A 135 6.10 20.66 -25.35
C LYS A 135 5.07 21.34 -24.43
N GLY A 136 4.68 20.65 -23.36
CA GLY A 136 3.66 21.11 -22.41
C GLY A 136 2.20 20.98 -22.88
N LYS A 137 1.92 20.54 -24.11
CA LYS A 137 0.56 20.29 -24.62
C LYS A 137 0.02 18.95 -24.11
N TRP A 138 -1.29 18.71 -24.22
CA TRP A 138 -1.95 17.42 -23.87
C TRP A 138 -1.72 16.97 -22.42
N LEU A 139 -2.28 17.68 -21.44
CA LEU A 139 -2.22 17.30 -20.02
C LEU A 139 -2.82 15.92 -19.76
N TRP A 140 -3.98 15.63 -20.35
CA TRP A 140 -4.73 14.39 -20.13
C TRP A 140 -3.92 13.13 -20.50
N SER A 141 -3.27 13.13 -21.67
CA SER A 141 -2.45 12.01 -22.14
C SER A 141 -1.29 11.72 -21.18
N ARG A 142 -0.69 12.76 -20.61
CA ARG A 142 0.43 12.61 -19.67
C ARG A 142 -0.01 12.00 -18.35
N THR A 143 -1.13 12.47 -17.81
CA THR A 143 -1.70 11.96 -16.57
C THR A 143 -2.06 10.48 -16.73
N ILE A 144 -2.81 10.12 -17.77
CA ILE A 144 -3.22 8.73 -18.02
C ILE A 144 -2.02 7.82 -18.21
N SER A 145 -1.07 8.18 -19.07
CA SER A 145 0.12 7.35 -19.32
C SER A 145 0.99 7.21 -18.08
N SER A 146 1.17 8.28 -17.29
CA SER A 146 1.93 8.21 -16.03
C SER A 146 1.25 7.33 -14.99
N THR A 147 -0.08 7.36 -14.90
CA THR A 147 -0.85 6.53 -13.97
C THR A 147 -0.76 5.07 -14.36
N ILE A 148 -0.99 4.73 -15.63
CA ILE A 148 -0.90 3.34 -16.12
C ILE A 148 0.50 2.76 -15.86
N ILE A 149 1.56 3.52 -16.14
CA ILE A 149 2.93 3.05 -15.90
C ILE A 149 3.24 2.96 -14.40
N GLY A 150 2.84 3.96 -13.62
CA GLY A 150 3.07 3.99 -12.18
C GLY A 150 2.37 2.84 -11.45
N GLU A 151 1.07 2.68 -11.68
CA GLU A 151 0.25 1.62 -11.09
C GLU A 151 0.65 0.23 -11.60
N GLY A 152 1.01 0.12 -12.88
CA GLY A 152 1.51 -1.13 -13.45
C GLY A 152 2.80 -1.59 -12.79
N VAL A 153 3.75 -0.67 -12.58
CA VAL A 153 5.01 -0.96 -11.87
C VAL A 153 4.76 -1.27 -10.39
N ASP A 154 3.91 -0.48 -9.72
CA ASP A 154 3.55 -0.70 -8.32
C ASP A 154 2.93 -2.10 -8.11
N THR A 155 1.87 -2.41 -8.86
CA THR A 155 1.16 -3.69 -8.74
C THR A 155 2.07 -4.87 -9.06
N LEU A 156 2.87 -4.77 -10.14
CA LEU A 156 3.76 -5.86 -10.56
C LEU A 156 4.84 -6.12 -9.50
N LEU A 157 5.45 -5.07 -8.95
CA LEU A 157 6.44 -5.21 -7.88
C LEU A 157 5.82 -5.68 -6.58
N PHE A 158 4.64 -5.18 -6.21
CA PHE A 158 3.93 -5.60 -5.01
C PHE A 158 3.62 -7.10 -5.07
N VAL A 159 2.94 -7.56 -6.13
CA VAL A 159 2.57 -8.97 -6.28
C VAL A 159 3.80 -9.87 -6.32
N THR A 160 4.85 -9.45 -7.04
CA THR A 160 6.10 -10.20 -7.09
C THR A 160 6.74 -10.28 -5.70
N ILE A 161 7.00 -9.15 -5.04
CA ILE A 161 7.73 -9.16 -3.76
C ILE A 161 6.88 -9.78 -2.64
N ALA A 162 5.58 -9.52 -2.59
CA ALA A 162 4.69 -10.04 -1.56
C ALA A 162 4.50 -11.57 -1.67
N PHE A 163 4.37 -12.11 -2.88
CA PHE A 163 3.93 -13.51 -3.06
C PHE A 163 4.94 -14.45 -3.74
N TYR A 164 6.04 -13.94 -4.29
CA TYR A 164 7.06 -14.79 -4.95
C TYR A 164 7.66 -15.84 -3.99
N GLY A 165 7.39 -17.12 -4.23
CA GLY A 165 7.84 -18.22 -3.36
C GLY A 165 7.02 -18.42 -2.09
N VAL A 166 5.87 -17.75 -1.93
CA VAL A 166 4.84 -18.06 -0.90
C VAL A 166 3.67 -18.83 -1.49
N LEU A 167 3.27 -18.49 -2.72
CA LEU A 167 2.26 -19.23 -3.46
C LEU A 167 2.89 -20.43 -4.20
N PRO A 168 2.35 -21.65 -4.08
CA PRO A 168 2.75 -22.75 -4.94
C PRO A 168 2.39 -22.43 -6.40
N ASN A 169 3.30 -22.78 -7.31
CA ASN A 169 3.14 -22.62 -8.76
C ASN A 169 1.92 -23.36 -9.29
#